data_AF-A0A318AX39-F1
#
_entry.id   AF-A0A318AX39-F1
#
_cell.length_a   1.000
_cell.length_b   1.000
_cell.length_c   1.000
_cell.angle_alpha   90.00
_cell.angle_beta   90.00
_cell.angle_gamma   90.00
#
_symmetry.space_group_name_H-M   'P 1'
#
loop_
_entity.id
_entity.type
_entity.pdbx_description
1 polymer ?
#
loop_
_entity_poly.entity_id
_entity_poly.type
_entity_poly.pdbx_seq_one_letter_code
_entity_poly.pdbx_strand_id
1 'polypeptide(L)'
;TAVGAAVGAAAGGATGGLLGALKEAGHSDDEANVYSEGVRRGGALVSVKAHDNEIQAVERILDEGRGVDAATRGDAYRQDGWTSFDPAATPYSAEQIGRERTLYGENRSFEAAPTDDVLIDDDAVRPEDRDVVDPVRRDY
;
A
#
# COMPACT_ATOMS: atom_id res chain seq x y z
N THR A 1 -19.40 13.96 -0.39
CA THR A 1 -18.73 13.27 -1.51
C THR A 1 -17.42 12.72 -0.99
N ALA A 2 -17.17 11.42 -1.08
CA ALA A 2 -15.91 10.82 -0.62
C ALA A 2 -15.32 9.97 -1.74
N VAL A 3 -14.08 10.29 -2.13
CA VAL A 3 -13.29 9.49 -3.06
C VAL A 3 -12.52 8.49 -2.23
N GLY A 4 -12.92 7.22 -2.32
CA GLY A 4 -12.09 6.11 -1.87
C GLY A 4 -11.03 5.85 -2.93
N ALA A 5 -9.77 6.18 -2.66
CA ALA A 5 -8.66 5.80 -3.50
C ALA A 5 -7.88 4.70 -2.79
N ALA A 6 -8.30 3.45 -2.97
CA ALA A 6 -7.38 2.33 -2.84
C ALA A 6 -6.41 2.42 -4.03
N VAL A 7 -5.36 3.23 -3.90
CA VAL A 7 -4.29 3.28 -4.91
C VAL A 7 -3.36 2.09 -4.65
N GLY A 8 -3.84 0.90 -4.98
CA GLY A 8 -2.98 -0.21 -5.36
C GLY A 8 -2.60 0.00 -6.82
N ALA A 9 -1.38 0.49 -7.07
CA ALA A 9 -0.77 0.63 -8.40
C ALA A 9 -1.73 1.05 -9.53
N ALA A 10 -2.15 2.32 -9.56
CA ALA A 10 -2.79 2.90 -10.74
C ALA A 10 -2.03 4.15 -11.15
N ALA A 11 -1.24 4.03 -12.22
CA ALA A 11 -0.74 5.16 -12.95
C ALA A 11 -1.91 5.90 -13.61
N GLY A 12 -2.18 7.14 -13.17
CA GLY A 12 -2.94 8.15 -13.91
C GLY A 12 -4.40 8.35 -13.53
N GLY A 13 -4.82 9.62 -13.42
CA GLY A 13 -6.20 10.01 -13.73
C GLY A 13 -7.03 10.70 -12.64
N ALA A 14 -6.49 11.68 -11.92
CA ALA A 14 -7.28 12.78 -11.35
C ALA A 14 -6.46 14.06 -11.46
N THR A 15 -7.08 15.19 -11.78
CA THR A 15 -6.41 16.48 -12.04
C THR A 15 -5.65 17.03 -10.82
N GLY A 16 -5.71 16.35 -9.66
CA GLY A 16 -4.75 16.45 -8.56
C GLY A 16 -4.28 15.05 -8.19
N GLY A 17 -2.96 14.80 -8.23
CA GLY A 17 -2.39 13.55 -7.72
C GLY A 17 -2.62 13.37 -6.22
N LEU A 18 -2.12 12.27 -5.65
CA LEU A 18 -2.29 11.92 -4.22
C LEU A 18 -2.00 13.10 -3.27
N LEU A 19 -0.91 13.84 -3.51
CA LEU A 19 -0.56 15.03 -2.74
C LEU A 19 -1.68 16.09 -2.72
N GLY A 20 -2.27 16.36 -3.88
CA GLY A 20 -3.36 17.34 -4.01
C GLY A 20 -4.63 16.88 -3.31
N ALA A 21 -4.98 15.59 -3.46
CA ALA A 21 -6.14 15.00 -2.79
C ALA A 21 -6.00 15.04 -1.25
N LEU A 22 -4.80 14.80 -0.73
CA LEU A 22 -4.53 14.87 0.72
C LEU A 22 -4.66 16.30 1.26
N LYS A 23 -4.12 17.29 0.53
CA LYS A 23 -4.29 18.71 0.89
C LYS A 23 -5.76 19.12 0.87
N GLU A 24 -6.52 18.70 -0.15
CA GLU A 24 -7.96 18.99 -0.23
C GLU A 24 -8.74 18.31 0.91
N ALA A 25 -8.29 17.13 1.36
CA ALA A 25 -8.83 16.44 2.53
C ALA A 25 -8.47 17.12 3.87
N GLY A 26 -7.67 18.20 3.86
CA GLY A 26 -7.33 18.99 5.04
C GLY A 26 -6.03 18.60 5.72
N HIS A 27 -5.22 17.71 5.13
CA HIS A 27 -3.88 17.43 5.65
C HIS A 27 -2.94 18.61 5.43
N SER A 28 -2.00 18.80 6.36
CA SER A 28 -0.94 19.79 6.20
C SER A 28 -0.02 19.45 5.03
N ASP A 29 0.71 20.45 4.54
CA ASP A 29 1.69 20.27 3.47
C ASP A 29 2.73 19.21 3.82
N ASP A 30 3.24 19.23 5.04
CA ASP A 30 4.27 18.29 5.50
C ASP A 30 3.73 16.86 5.54
N GLU A 31 2.54 16.64 6.11
CA GLU A 31 1.91 15.33 6.17
C GLU A 31 1.62 14.78 4.77
N ALA A 32 1.02 15.60 3.90
CA ALA A 32 0.65 15.20 2.56
C ALA A 32 1.88 14.79 1.73
N ASN A 33 3.02 15.47 1.93
CA ASN A 33 4.30 15.09 1.33
C ASN A 33 4.79 13.73 1.86
N VAL A 34 4.79 13.52 3.18
CA VAL A 34 5.27 12.26 3.77
C VAL A 34 4.42 11.07 3.34
N TYR A 35 3.09 11.20 3.34
CA TYR A 35 2.18 10.13 2.89
C TYR A 35 2.41 9.79 1.42
N SER A 36 2.53 10.81 0.56
CA SER A 36 2.77 10.62 -0.88
C SER A 36 4.12 9.94 -1.14
N GLU A 37 5.15 10.33 -0.40
CA GLU A 37 6.47 9.68 -0.47
C GLU A 37 6.42 8.23 0.01
N GLY A 38 5.71 7.94 1.11
CA GLY A 38 5.51 6.58 1.60
C GLY A 38 4.89 5.66 0.56
N VAL A 39 3.90 6.15 -0.21
CA VAL A 39 3.30 5.40 -1.32
C VAL A 39 4.30 5.21 -2.48
N ARG A 40 5.05 6.24 -2.87
CA ARG A 40 6.07 6.15 -3.93
C ARG A 40 7.18 5.14 -3.62
N ARG A 41 7.52 4.99 -2.33
CA ARG A 41 8.50 4.02 -1.80
C ARG A 41 7.92 2.61 -1.57
N GLY A 42 6.70 2.35 -2.01
CA GLY A 42 6.08 1.02 -1.97
C GLY A 42 5.27 0.70 -0.72
N GLY A 43 4.90 1.73 0.06
CA GLY A 43 3.89 1.65 1.11
C GLY A 43 2.47 1.72 0.54
N ALA A 44 1.49 1.45 1.40
CA ALA A 44 0.07 1.61 1.10
C ALA A 44 -0.52 2.66 2.05
N LEU A 45 -1.44 3.48 1.54
CA LEU A 45 -2.20 4.42 2.35
C LEU A 45 -3.64 3.93 2.49
N VAL A 46 -4.13 3.87 3.72
CA VAL A 46 -5.50 3.49 4.05
C VAL A 46 -6.17 4.67 4.73
N SER A 47 -7.34 5.06 4.23
CA SER A 47 -8.20 6.09 4.82
C SER A 47 -9.58 5.51 5.04
N VAL A 48 -10.16 5.79 6.22
CA VAL A 48 -11.46 5.27 6.62
C VAL A 48 -12.35 6.44 7.00
N LYS A 49 -13.53 6.52 6.36
CA LYS A 49 -14.61 7.39 6.82
C LYS A 49 -15.48 6.59 7.79
N ALA A 50 -15.51 7.01 9.05
CA ALA A 50 -16.28 6.37 10.10
C ALA A 50 -17.41 7.29 10.60
N HIS A 51 -18.46 6.71 11.16
CA HIS A 51 -19.41 7.46 11.98
C HIS A 51 -18.78 7.78 13.35
N ASP A 52 -19.23 8.85 14.02
CA ASP A 52 -18.64 9.31 15.30
C ASP A 52 -18.57 8.21 16.37
N ASN A 53 -19.56 7.31 16.40
CA ASN A 53 -19.61 6.19 17.33
C ASN A 53 -18.68 5.01 16.96
N GLU A 54 -18.06 5.04 15.79
CA GLU A 54 -17.16 4.00 15.27
C GLU A 54 -15.69 4.43 15.26
N ILE A 55 -15.39 5.73 15.42
CA ILE A 55 -14.03 6.28 15.36
C ILE A 55 -13.07 5.51 16.27
N GLN A 56 -13.42 5.32 17.55
CA GLN A 56 -12.57 4.61 18.51
C GLN A 56 -12.32 3.15 18.11
N ALA A 57 -13.29 2.49 17.48
CA ALA A 57 -13.11 1.11 17.01
C ALA A 57 -12.18 1.07 15.80
N VAL A 58 -12.32 2.01 14.88
CA VAL A 58 -11.46 2.14 13.68
C VAL A 58 -10.02 2.48 14.07
N GLU A 59 -9.82 3.48 14.93
CA GLU A 59 -8.49 3.85 15.45
C GLU A 59 -7.80 2.64 16.07
N ARG A 60 -8.50 1.93 16.97
CA ARG A 60 -7.96 0.72 17.58
C ARG A 60 -7.58 -0.35 16.55
N ILE A 61 -8.39 -0.60 15.52
CA ILE A 61 -8.07 -1.58 14.47
C ILE A 61 -6.84 -1.13 13.66
N LEU A 62 -6.72 0.16 13.34
CA LEU A 62 -5.59 0.69 12.60
C LEU A 62 -4.29 0.70 13.42
N ASP A 63 -4.40 0.97 14.73
CA ASP A 63 -3.29 0.97 15.69
C ASP A 63 -2.84 -0.46 16.08
N GLU A 64 -3.78 -1.40 16.18
CA GLU A 64 -3.47 -2.85 16.30
C GLU A 64 -2.81 -3.37 15.01
N GLY A 65 -3.15 -2.75 13.86
CA GLY A 65 -2.43 -2.92 12.61
C GLY A 65 -1.01 -2.36 12.70
N ARG A 66 -0.09 -2.88 11.87
CA ARG A 66 1.28 -2.33 11.79
C ARG A 66 1.29 -0.99 11.03
N GLY A 67 0.57 -0.01 11.55
CA GLY A 67 0.57 1.37 11.06
C GLY A 67 1.97 1.95 11.10
N VAL A 68 2.22 2.89 10.19
CA VAL A 68 3.47 3.65 10.16
C VAL A 68 3.18 5.02 10.76
N ASP A 69 3.93 5.40 11.80
CA ASP A 69 3.92 6.77 12.29
C ASP A 69 4.56 7.70 11.25
N ALA A 70 3.77 8.65 10.75
CA ALA A 70 4.17 9.51 9.65
C ALA A 70 5.27 10.50 10.05
N ALA A 71 5.22 11.04 11.27
CA ALA A 71 6.23 11.98 11.75
C ALA A 71 7.62 11.33 11.81
N THR A 72 7.70 10.18 12.48
CA THR A 72 8.92 9.37 12.58
C THR A 72 9.43 8.98 11.20
N ARG A 73 8.53 8.59 10.29
CA ARG A 73 8.92 8.21 8.93
C ARG A 73 9.44 9.39 8.12
N GLY A 74 8.80 10.55 8.23
CA GLY A 74 9.25 11.77 7.58
C GLY A 74 10.64 12.19 8.05
N ASP A 75 10.93 12.06 9.34
CA ASP A 75 12.25 12.36 9.89
C ASP A 75 13.33 11.42 9.35
N ALA A 76 13.03 10.12 9.25
CA ALA A 76 13.95 9.16 8.65
C ALA A 76 14.26 9.51 7.18
N TYR A 77 13.24 9.84 6.38
CA TYR A 77 13.46 10.29 5.00
C TYR A 77 14.36 11.53 4.94
N ARG A 78 14.15 12.51 5.81
CA ARG A 78 14.95 13.75 5.86
C ARG A 78 16.40 13.50 6.26
N GLN A 79 16.64 12.56 7.16
CA GLN A 79 18.00 12.12 7.52
C GLN A 79 18.74 11.53 6.31
N ASP A 80 18.01 10.85 5.42
CA ASP A 80 18.52 10.32 4.16
C ASP A 80 18.53 11.35 3.01
N GLY A 81 18.30 12.63 3.29
CA GLY A 81 18.40 13.73 2.33
C GLY A 81 17.14 14.03 1.52
N TRP A 82 16.01 13.41 1.83
CA TRP A 82 14.72 13.78 1.24
C TRP A 82 14.20 15.11 1.82
N THR A 83 13.61 15.96 0.98
CA THR A 83 13.04 17.26 1.41
C THR A 83 11.52 17.31 1.29
N SER A 84 10.98 16.81 0.19
CA SER A 84 9.55 16.83 -0.12
C SER A 84 9.24 15.79 -1.20
N PHE A 85 7.97 15.41 -1.31
CA PHE A 85 7.51 14.50 -2.36
C PHE A 85 7.65 15.18 -3.73
N ASP A 86 8.23 14.45 -4.68
CA ASP A 86 8.29 14.85 -6.08
C ASP A 86 7.35 13.95 -6.90
N PRO A 87 6.24 14.48 -7.45
CA PRO A 87 5.31 13.69 -8.25
C PRO A 87 5.89 13.22 -9.59
N ALA A 88 7.00 13.81 -10.05
CA ALA A 88 7.71 13.41 -11.26
C ALA A 88 8.82 12.37 -11.00
N ALA A 89 9.17 12.11 -9.74
CA ALA A 89 10.19 11.14 -9.40
C ALA A 89 9.72 9.71 -9.74
N THR A 90 10.64 8.91 -10.27
CA THR A 90 10.37 7.50 -10.60
C THR A 90 9.93 6.74 -9.33
N PRO A 91 8.86 5.92 -9.40
CA PRO A 91 8.51 5.01 -8.32
C PRO A 91 9.66 4.05 -8.00
N TYR A 92 9.74 3.58 -6.75
CA TYR A 92 10.77 2.62 -6.37
C TYR A 92 10.58 1.30 -7.11
N SER A 93 11.68 0.70 -7.57
CA SER A 93 11.69 -0.67 -8.10
C SER A 93 11.35 -1.68 -7.01
N ALA A 94 10.95 -2.90 -7.38
CA ALA A 94 10.65 -3.96 -6.42
C ALA A 94 11.84 -4.25 -5.47
N GLU A 95 13.07 -4.18 -5.99
CA GLU A 95 14.30 -4.35 -5.22
C GLU A 95 14.51 -3.21 -4.22
N GLN A 96 14.28 -1.95 -4.64
CA GLN A 96 14.34 -0.78 -3.76
C GLN A 96 13.26 -0.85 -2.67
N ILE A 97 12.04 -1.26 -3.00
CA ILE A 97 10.95 -1.48 -2.04
C ILE A 97 11.34 -2.58 -1.04
N GLY A 98 11.96 -3.68 -1.49
CA GLY A 98 12.42 -4.76 -0.62
C GLY A 98 13.47 -4.28 0.39
N ARG A 99 14.44 -3.47 -0.06
CA ARG A 99 15.42 -2.83 0.83
C ARG A 99 14.76 -1.89 1.83
N GLU A 100 13.90 -1.00 1.37
CA GLU A 100 13.15 -0.06 2.22
C GLU A 100 12.38 -0.79 3.33
N ARG A 101 11.70 -1.88 2.96
CA ARG A 101 10.98 -2.73 3.92
C ARG A 101 11.89 -3.45 4.90
N THR A 102 13.14 -3.74 4.56
CA THR A 102 14.09 -4.34 5.49
C THR A 102 14.59 -3.29 6.48
N LEU A 103 14.95 -2.10 5.98
CA LEU A 103 15.42 -0.97 6.80
C LEU A 103 14.40 -0.54 7.86
N TYR A 104 13.12 -0.48 7.49
CA TYR A 104 12.05 -0.03 8.38
C TYR A 104 11.17 -1.16 8.93
N GLY A 105 11.49 -2.42 8.62
CA GLY A 105 10.63 -3.59 8.89
C GLY A 105 11.00 -4.44 10.09
N GLU A 106 11.96 -4.03 10.93
CA GLU A 106 12.44 -4.83 12.08
C GLU A 106 11.43 -5.01 13.23
N ASN A 107 10.13 -4.76 13.03
CA ASN A 107 9.08 -5.25 13.93
C ASN A 107 7.90 -5.94 13.21
N ARG A 108 8.18 -6.65 12.11
CA ARG A 108 7.20 -7.52 11.44
C ARG A 108 7.30 -8.96 11.97
N SER A 109 6.77 -9.20 13.16
CA SER A 109 6.63 -10.51 13.82
C SER A 109 5.71 -11.53 13.12
N PHE A 110 5.55 -11.47 11.78
CA PHE A 110 4.91 -12.54 11.01
C PHE A 110 5.82 -13.20 9.96
N GLU A 111 7.13 -12.93 9.94
CA GLU A 111 8.03 -13.60 8.97
C GLU A 111 9.17 -14.35 9.65
N ALA A 112 8.94 -15.65 9.89
CA ALA A 112 9.94 -16.71 9.72
C ALA A 112 9.23 -18.09 9.70
N ALA A 113 8.34 -18.30 8.74
CA ALA A 113 8.26 -19.64 8.14
C ALA A 113 9.11 -19.56 6.87
N PRO A 114 10.15 -20.39 6.70
CA PRO A 114 10.98 -20.36 5.52
C PRO A 114 10.11 -20.80 4.34
N THR A 115 9.70 -19.86 3.50
CA THR A 115 9.20 -20.24 2.18
C THR A 115 10.42 -20.45 1.32
N ASP A 116 10.72 -21.71 1.03
CA ASP A 116 11.58 -22.09 -0.08
C ASP A 116 11.23 -21.23 -1.29
N ASP A 117 12.27 -20.72 -1.92
CA ASP A 117 12.21 -19.77 -3.03
C ASP A 117 11.16 -20.22 -4.06
N VAL A 118 10.03 -19.51 -4.12
CA VAL A 118 9.12 -19.62 -5.26
C VAL A 118 9.77 -18.86 -6.40
N LEU A 119 10.71 -19.52 -7.06
CA LEU A 119 11.02 -19.24 -8.45
C LEU A 119 9.70 -19.44 -9.21
N ILE A 120 9.08 -18.33 -9.63
CA ILE A 120 8.04 -18.40 -10.64
C ILE A 120 8.75 -18.83 -11.92
N ASP A 121 8.73 -20.13 -12.18
CA ASP A 121 9.10 -20.69 -13.47
C ASP A 121 7.94 -20.36 -14.44
N ASP A 122 8.17 -19.42 -15.34
CA ASP A 122 7.20 -18.96 -16.36
C ASP A 122 6.75 -20.09 -17.33
N ASP A 123 7.34 -21.29 -17.23
CA ASP A 123 7.07 -22.43 -18.11
C ASP A 123 6.02 -23.44 -17.59
N ALA A 124 5.45 -23.25 -16.39
CA ALA A 124 4.54 -24.21 -15.78
C ALA A 124 3.04 -23.86 -15.92
N VAL A 125 2.56 -23.58 -17.12
CA VAL A 125 1.11 -23.64 -17.41
C VAL A 125 0.87 -24.45 -18.68
N ARG A 126 0.62 -25.75 -18.52
CA ARG A 126 0.06 -26.60 -19.59
C ARG A 126 -1.48 -26.55 -19.54
N PRO A 127 -2.18 -26.36 -20.66
CA PRO A 127 -3.62 -26.06 -20.68
C PRO A 127 -4.54 -27.30 -20.60
N GLU A 128 -4.12 -28.43 -20.04
CA GLU A 128 -4.81 -29.71 -20.21
C GLU A 128 -5.50 -30.31 -18.97
N ASP A 129 -5.40 -29.69 -17.79
CA ASP A 129 -6.01 -30.22 -16.54
C ASP A 129 -7.20 -29.41 -16.00
N ARG A 130 -7.93 -28.68 -16.85
CA ARG A 130 -9.21 -28.09 -16.42
C ARG A 130 -10.35 -29.08 -16.66
N ASP A 131 -10.69 -29.83 -15.63
CA ASP A 131 -11.97 -30.54 -15.54
C ASP A 131 -13.12 -29.54 -15.69
N VAL A 132 -13.75 -29.54 -16.85
CA VAL A 132 -14.96 -28.76 -17.14
C VAL A 132 -16.13 -29.49 -16.50
N VAL A 133 -16.58 -29.01 -15.34
CA VAL A 133 -17.84 -29.45 -14.74
C VAL A 133 -19.00 -28.84 -15.56
N ASP A 134 -19.67 -29.68 -16.34
CA ASP A 134 -20.89 -29.32 -17.10
C ASP A 134 -22.08 -29.17 -16.14
N PRO A 135 -22.67 -27.97 -15.99
CA PRO A 135 -23.72 -27.71 -15.01
C PRO A 135 -25.13 -28.13 -15.46
N VAL A 136 -25.31 -28.84 -16.58
CA VAL A 136 -26.66 -29.11 -17.12
C VAL A 136 -26.99 -30.61 -17.18
N ARG A 137 -27.14 -31.25 -16.01
CA ARG A 137 -28.11 -32.33 -15.82
C ARG A 137 -28.73 -32.27 -14.43
N ARG A 138 -29.95 -31.74 -14.39
CA ARG A 138 -30.86 -31.80 -13.24
C ARG A 138 -31.90 -32.84 -13.61
N ASP A 139 -31.70 -34.08 -13.17
CA ASP A 139 -32.70 -35.12 -13.33
C ASP A 139 -33.87 -34.85 -12.36
N TYR A 140 -35.09 -34.91 -12.89
CA TYR A 140 -36.36 -34.86 -12.17
C TYR A 140 -36.80 -36.25 -11.72
#